data_AF-A0A1B6LNW7-F1
#
_entry.id   AF-A0A1B6LNW7-F1
#
_cell.length_a   1.000
_cell.length_b   1.000
_cell.length_c   1.000
_cell.angle_alpha   90.00
_cell.angle_beta   90.00
_cell.angle_gamma   90.00
#
_symmetry.space_group_name_H-M   'P 1'
#
loop_
_entity.id
_entity.type
_entity.pdbx_description
1 polymer ?
#
loop_
_entity_poly.entity_id
_entity_poly.type
_entity_poly.pdbx_seq_one_letter_code
_entity_poly.pdbx_strand_id
1 'polypeptide(L)'
;FGNETEAAVFAKEQDLEEKEDLHKVALLMTNLPKQNTNRSRIVIITQGADPVILAKDGVTKEFPVTTLPLDKLVDTNGAGDAFVGGFLAQLIQGSSIDKCIDCGVWAATQIVQRSGCTFDGPANYSP
;
A
#
# COMPACT_ATOMS: atom_id res chain seq x y z
N PHE A 1 3.07 5.68 2.74
CA PHE A 1 1.85 5.07 2.19
C PHE A 1 1.06 6.18 1.55
N GLY A 2 0.38 5.85 0.46
CA GLY A 2 -0.64 6.68 -0.15
C GLY A 2 -1.41 5.87 -1.18
N ASN A 3 -2.52 6.40 -1.67
CA ASN A 3 -3.23 5.81 -2.80
C ASN A 3 -2.84 6.48 -4.12
N GLU A 4 -3.33 5.94 -5.24
CA GLU A 4 -3.09 6.42 -6.59
C GLU A 4 -3.47 7.90 -6.79
N THR A 5 -4.57 8.34 -6.16
CA THR A 5 -5.05 9.72 -6.26
C THR A 5 -4.14 10.69 -5.50
N GLU A 6 -3.75 10.32 -4.28
CA GLU A 6 -2.81 11.08 -3.46
C GLU A 6 -1.44 11.18 -4.14
N ALA A 7 -0.97 10.10 -4.76
CA ALA A 7 0.29 10.09 -5.49
C ALA A 7 0.25 10.97 -6.74
N ALA A 8 -0.84 10.93 -7.51
CA ALA A 8 -1.03 11.78 -8.68
C ALA A 8 -1.12 13.27 -8.29
N VAL A 9 -1.84 13.59 -7.22
CA VAL A 9 -1.91 14.97 -6.68
C VAL A 9 -0.54 15.42 -6.19
N PHE A 10 0.19 14.57 -5.46
CA PHE A 10 1.55 14.88 -5.04
C PHE A 10 2.45 15.19 -6.24
N ALA A 11 2.42 14.37 -7.29
CA ALA A 11 3.24 14.57 -8.47
C ALA A 11 2.93 15.90 -9.17
N LYS A 12 1.63 16.27 -9.24
CA LYS A 12 1.19 17.55 -9.78
C LYS A 12 1.69 18.72 -8.94
N GLU A 13 1.55 18.67 -7.62
CA GLU A 13 1.94 19.78 -6.72
C GLU A 13 3.47 19.91 -6.56
N GLN A 14 4.24 18.90 -7.00
CA GLN A 14 5.70 18.95 -7.08
C GLN A 14 6.20 19.30 -8.50
N ASP A 15 5.31 19.69 -9.41
CA ASP A 15 5.62 20.00 -10.81
C ASP A 15 6.45 18.91 -11.51
N LEU A 16 6.15 17.63 -11.23
CA LEU A 16 6.85 16.50 -11.84
C LEU A 16 6.41 16.32 -13.30
N GLU A 17 7.39 16.21 -14.21
CA GLU A 17 7.13 15.98 -15.64
C GLU A 17 6.43 14.62 -15.89
N GLU A 18 6.78 13.59 -15.10
CA GLU A 18 6.33 12.20 -15.27
C GLU A 18 5.12 11.83 -14.40
N LYS A 19 4.18 12.76 -14.22
CA LYS A 19 3.05 12.65 -13.27
C LYS A 19 2.02 11.55 -13.55
N GLU A 20 2.01 10.97 -14.75
CA GLU A 20 1.04 9.94 -15.15
C GLU A 20 1.51 8.51 -14.86
N ASP A 21 2.81 8.30 -14.66
CA ASP A 21 3.39 6.99 -14.35
C ASP A 21 3.67 6.88 -12.85
N LEU A 22 2.82 6.13 -12.15
CA LEU A 22 2.93 5.95 -10.71
C LEU A 22 4.22 5.23 -10.27
N HIS A 23 4.85 4.43 -11.13
CA HIS A 23 6.16 3.83 -10.82
C HIS A 23 7.24 4.90 -10.78
N LYS A 24 7.25 5.78 -11.77
CA LYS A 24 8.19 6.91 -11.85
C LYS A 24 7.97 7.89 -10.70
N VAL A 25 6.71 8.24 -10.42
CA VAL A 25 6.34 9.07 -9.26
C VAL A 25 6.84 8.44 -7.95
N ALA A 26 6.60 7.14 -7.74
CA ALA A 26 7.06 6.45 -6.54
C ALA A 26 8.59 6.46 -6.41
N LEU A 27 9.32 6.22 -7.50
CA LEU A 27 10.79 6.31 -7.52
C LEU A 27 11.30 7.71 -7.19
N LEU A 28 10.70 8.76 -7.77
CA LEU A 28 11.03 10.15 -7.47
C LEU A 28 10.80 10.46 -5.99
N MET A 29 9.68 10.02 -5.41
CA MET A 29 9.42 10.15 -3.98
C MET A 29 10.49 9.46 -3.11
N THR A 30 11.04 8.31 -3.53
CA THR A 30 12.12 7.66 -2.78
C THR A 30 13.38 8.55 -2.70
N ASN A 31 13.65 9.34 -3.74
CA ASN A 31 14.85 10.17 -3.90
C ASN A 31 14.80 11.54 -3.20
N LEU A 32 13.67 11.92 -2.60
CA LEU A 32 13.59 13.17 -1.85
C LEU A 32 14.66 13.23 -0.75
N PRO A 33 15.16 14.42 -0.36
CA PRO A 33 16.15 14.55 0.69
C PRO A 33 15.75 13.78 1.96
N LYS A 34 16.69 13.02 2.53
CA LYS A 34 16.48 12.20 3.72
C LYS A 34 17.68 12.30 4.66
N GLN A 35 17.42 12.73 5.90
CA GLN A 35 18.48 12.96 6.90
C GLN A 35 19.22 11.68 7.30
N ASN A 36 18.47 10.60 7.60
CA ASN A 36 19.07 9.33 7.97
C ASN A 36 19.44 8.52 6.72
N THR A 37 20.73 8.38 6.44
CA THR A 37 21.28 7.64 5.29
C THR A 37 21.37 6.12 5.52
N ASN A 38 21.27 5.63 6.76
CA ASN A 38 21.37 4.20 7.09
C ASN A 38 20.13 3.38 6.69
N ARG A 39 19.06 4.03 6.22
CA ARG A 39 17.82 3.37 5.79
C ARG A 39 17.25 4.07 4.57
N SER A 40 17.15 3.36 3.45
CA SER A 40 16.45 3.86 2.26
C SER A 40 15.00 4.21 2.56
N ARG A 41 14.46 5.24 1.90
CA ARG A 41 13.01 5.50 1.90
C ARG A 41 12.33 4.39 1.10
N ILE A 42 11.19 3.92 1.61
CA ILE A 42 10.27 3.06 0.88
C ILE A 42 9.01 3.86 0.59
N VAL A 43 8.46 3.69 -0.60
CA VAL A 43 7.19 4.28 -1.02
C VAL A 43 6.27 3.13 -1.41
N ILE A 44 5.04 3.16 -0.91
CA ILE A 44 4.03 2.14 -1.17
C ILE A 44 2.77 2.87 -1.59
N ILE A 45 2.29 2.57 -2.80
CA ILE A 45 1.09 3.16 -3.41
C ILE A 45 0.05 2.04 -3.59
N THR A 46 -1.09 2.16 -2.94
CA THR A 46 -2.25 1.29 -3.17
C THR A 46 -3.06 1.79 -4.37
N GLN A 47 -3.73 0.90 -5.09
CA GLN A 47 -4.46 1.24 -6.33
C GLN A 47 -5.86 0.62 -6.39
N GLY A 48 -6.58 0.59 -5.25
CA GLY A 48 -7.88 -0.07 -5.16
C GLY A 48 -7.81 -1.56 -5.52
N ALA A 49 -8.35 -1.93 -6.70
CA ALA A 49 -8.35 -3.29 -7.24
C ALA A 49 -7.11 -3.63 -8.09
N ASP A 50 -6.27 -2.65 -8.40
CA ASP A 50 -5.02 -2.85 -9.12
C ASP A 50 -3.86 -3.19 -8.15
N PRO A 51 -2.75 -3.76 -8.65
CA PRO A 51 -1.62 -4.15 -7.80
C PRO A 51 -1.07 -3.02 -6.94
N VAL A 52 -0.61 -3.33 -5.73
CA VAL A 52 0.12 -2.37 -4.89
C VAL A 52 1.52 -2.15 -5.47
N ILE A 53 1.94 -0.90 -5.63
CA ILE A 53 3.29 -0.54 -6.09
C ILE A 53 4.19 -0.32 -4.87
N LEU A 54 5.30 -1.04 -4.81
CA LEU A 54 6.43 -0.80 -3.91
C LEU A 54 7.57 -0.17 -4.71
N ALA A 55 8.08 0.99 -4.27
CA ALA A 55 9.33 1.57 -4.75
C ALA A 55 10.38 1.57 -3.62
N LYS A 56 11.55 0.99 -3.91
CA LYS A 56 12.68 0.88 -2.98
C LYS A 56 13.96 0.66 -3.76
N ASP A 57 15.05 1.30 -3.32
CA ASP A 57 16.41 1.12 -3.86
C ASP A 57 16.50 1.27 -5.39
N GLY A 58 15.78 2.26 -5.95
CA GLY A 58 15.80 2.59 -7.38
C GLY A 58 14.99 1.66 -8.27
N VAL A 59 14.27 0.69 -7.71
CA VAL A 59 13.40 -0.22 -8.46
C VAL A 59 11.96 -0.19 -7.94
N THR A 60 11.02 -0.62 -8.79
CA THR A 60 9.63 -0.85 -8.39
C THR A 60 9.28 -2.33 -8.48
N LYS A 61 8.32 -2.76 -7.65
CA LYS A 61 7.73 -4.09 -7.65
C LYS A 61 6.24 -3.97 -7.41
N GLU A 62 5.46 -4.77 -8.12
CA GLU A 62 4.01 -4.87 -7.93
C GLU A 62 3.64 -6.07 -7.07
N PHE A 63 2.58 -5.90 -6.29
CA PHE A 63 1.98 -6.94 -5.47
C PHE A 63 0.49 -7.06 -5.83
N PRO A 64 0.06 -8.18 -6.43
CA PRO A 64 -1.34 -8.32 -6.82
C PRO A 64 -2.25 -8.28 -5.60
N VAL A 65 -3.41 -7.63 -5.75
CA VAL A 65 -4.45 -7.65 -4.73
C VAL A 65 -5.41 -8.80 -4.99
N THR A 66 -6.03 -9.31 -3.92
CA THR A 66 -7.07 -10.33 -4.07
C THR A 66 -8.35 -9.67 -4.57
N THR A 67 -8.74 -9.95 -5.81
CA THR A 67 -10.00 -9.45 -6.37
C THR A 67 -11.17 -10.20 -5.73
N LEU A 68 -12.09 -9.45 -5.14
CA LEU A 68 -13.35 -9.98 -4.65
C LEU A 68 -14.46 -9.76 -5.69
N PRO A 69 -15.44 -10.68 -5.81
CA PRO A 69 -16.61 -10.41 -6.61
C PRO A 69 -17.45 -9.28 -5.97
N LEU A 70 -18.15 -8.51 -6.81
CA LEU A 70 -18.82 -7.26 -6.41
C LEU A 70 -19.85 -7.45 -5.29
N ASP A 71 -20.49 -8.61 -5.20
CA ASP A 71 -21.45 -8.96 -4.15
C ASP A 71 -20.83 -9.08 -2.76
N LYS A 72 -19.52 -9.27 -2.68
CA LYS A 72 -18.76 -9.28 -1.43
C LYS A 72 -18.18 -7.93 -1.07
N LEU A 73 -18.28 -6.92 -1.94
CA LEU A 73 -17.73 -5.60 -1.72
C LEU A 73 -18.80 -4.73 -1.05
N VAL A 74 -18.74 -4.64 0.28
CA VAL A 74 -19.77 -4.01 1.12
C VAL A 74 -19.48 -2.53 1.35
N ASP A 75 -18.25 -2.21 1.77
CA ASP A 75 -17.82 -0.84 2.06
C ASP A 75 -16.30 -0.74 1.87
N THR A 76 -15.84 0.19 1.03
CA THR A 76 -14.42 0.41 0.80
C THR A 76 -13.76 1.32 1.83
N ASN A 77 -14.56 1.90 2.72
CA ASN A 77 -14.05 2.81 3.75
C ASN A 77 -13.10 2.08 4.71
N GLY A 78 -11.96 2.70 5.01
CA GLY A 78 -10.94 2.14 5.90
C GLY A 78 -10.07 1.03 5.30
N ALA A 79 -10.21 0.69 4.01
CA ALA A 79 -9.36 -0.30 3.35
C ALA A 79 -7.87 0.10 3.40
N GLY A 80 -7.56 1.39 3.20
CA GLY A 80 -6.20 1.92 3.33
C GLY A 80 -5.65 1.82 4.75
N ASP A 81 -6.47 2.12 5.76
CA ASP A 81 -6.09 2.01 7.17
C ASP A 81 -5.82 0.55 7.55
N ALA A 82 -6.67 -0.38 7.10
CA ALA A 82 -6.51 -1.81 7.28
C ALA A 82 -5.23 -2.33 6.61
N PHE A 83 -4.93 -1.87 5.39
CA PHE A 83 -3.69 -2.18 4.70
C PHE A 83 -2.47 -1.76 5.51
N VAL A 84 -2.45 -0.51 5.99
CA VAL A 84 -1.35 0.01 6.79
C VAL A 84 -1.25 -0.75 8.13
N GLY A 85 -2.37 -1.09 8.75
CA GLY A 85 -2.42 -1.90 9.96
C GLY A 85 -1.79 -3.29 9.78
N GLY A 86 -2.19 -4.02 8.73
CA GLY A 86 -1.61 -5.33 8.39
C GLY A 86 -0.11 -5.24 8.07
N PHE A 87 0.30 -4.21 7.33
CA PHE A 87 1.71 -3.95 7.05
C PHE A 87 2.52 -3.72 8.32
N LEU A 88 2.04 -2.85 9.22
CA LEU A 88 2.73 -2.54 10.47
C LEU A 88 2.79 -3.75 11.40
N ALA A 89 1.74 -4.58 11.43
CA ALA A 89 1.69 -5.80 12.25
C ALA A 89 2.84 -6.76 11.91
N GLN A 90 3.18 -6.91 10.62
CA GLN A 90 4.32 -7.73 10.19
C GLN A 90 5.66 -7.00 10.36
N LEU A 91 5.70 -5.69 10.12
CA LEU A 91 6.93 -4.91 10.22
C LEU A 91 7.52 -4.95 11.64
N ILE A 92 6.68 -4.82 12.67
CA ILE A 92 7.15 -4.84 14.08
C ILE A 92 7.70 -6.21 14.49
N GLN A 93 7.34 -7.28 13.77
CA GLN A 93 7.84 -8.64 13.99
C GLN A 93 9.14 -8.92 13.20
N GLY A 94 9.65 -7.94 12.44
CA GLY A 94 10.86 -8.10 11.64
C GLY A 94 10.67 -8.86 10.34
N SER A 95 9.43 -9.04 9.89
CA SER A 95 9.12 -9.66 8.59
C SER A 95 9.68 -8.85 7.42
N SER A 96 9.85 -9.50 6.26
CA SER A 96 10.24 -8.83 5.02
C SER A 96 9.14 -7.85 4.55
N ILE A 97 9.53 -6.82 3.79
CA ILE A 97 8.59 -5.84 3.23
C ILE A 97 7.51 -6.53 2.39
N ASP A 98 7.88 -7.55 1.62
CA ASP A 98 6.97 -8.37 0.82
C ASP A 98 5.86 -8.97 1.71
N LYS A 99 6.22 -9.63 2.82
CA LYS A 99 5.25 -10.19 3.78
C LYS A 99 4.40 -9.11 4.44
N CYS A 100 4.98 -7.94 4.70
CA CYS A 100 4.21 -6.81 5.22
C CYS A 100 3.14 -6.35 4.21
N ILE A 101 3.48 -6.27 2.93
CA ILE A 101 2.51 -5.91 1.88
C ILE A 101 1.44 -6.98 1.76
N ASP A 102 1.82 -8.27 1.72
CA ASP A 102 0.86 -9.38 1.63
C ASP A 102 -0.14 -9.37 2.80
N CYS A 103 0.34 -9.10 4.02
CA CYS A 103 -0.54 -8.96 5.19
C CYS A 103 -1.43 -7.72 5.11
N GLY A 104 -0.93 -6.61 4.58
CA GLY A 104 -1.73 -5.42 4.32
C GLY A 104 -2.84 -5.68 3.32
N VAL A 105 -2.54 -6.33 2.19
CA VAL A 105 -3.52 -6.73 1.17
C VAL A 105 -4.58 -7.65 1.80
N TRP A 106 -4.15 -8.65 2.57
CA TRP A 106 -5.08 -9.54 3.28
C TRP A 106 -6.01 -8.76 4.21
N ALA A 107 -5.47 -7.86 5.04
CA ALA A 107 -6.24 -7.08 6.00
C ALA A 107 -7.26 -6.15 5.30
N ALA A 108 -6.86 -5.47 4.23
CA ALA A 108 -7.76 -4.66 3.42
C ALA A 108 -8.89 -5.51 2.82
N THR A 109 -8.56 -6.71 2.31
CA THR A 109 -9.54 -7.65 1.77
C THR A 109 -10.57 -8.09 2.81
N GLN A 110 -10.19 -8.22 4.09
CA GLN A 110 -11.14 -8.54 5.17
C GLN A 110 -12.08 -7.39 5.50
N ILE A 111 -11.60 -6.14 5.41
CA ILE A 111 -12.37 -4.94 5.75
C ILE A 111 -13.37 -4.58 4.67
N VAL A 112 -12.99 -4.67 3.39
CA VAL A 112 -13.91 -4.29 2.30
C VAL A 112 -15.19 -5.15 2.21
N GLN A 113 -15.21 -6.27 2.92
CA GLN A 113 -16.35 -7.20 3.00
C GLN A 113 -17.33 -6.86 4.14
N ARG A 114 -17.12 -5.76 4.87
CA ARG A 114 -17.92 -5.36 6.04
C ARG A 114 -18.19 -3.86 6.00
N SER A 115 -19.21 -3.41 6.73
CA SER A 115 -19.45 -1.97 6.89
C SER A 115 -18.48 -1.39 7.92
N GLY A 116 -17.73 -0.35 7.52
CA GLY A 116 -16.69 0.27 8.32
C GLY A 116 -15.45 -0.62 8.57
N CYS A 117 -14.51 -0.11 9.39
CA CYS A 117 -13.26 -0.81 9.71
C CYS A 117 -13.45 -1.77 10.89
N THR A 118 -14.12 -2.91 10.64
CA THR A 118 -14.42 -3.93 11.67
C THR A 118 -13.94 -5.33 11.27
N PHE A 119 -13.48 -6.12 12.25
CA PHE A 119 -13.03 -7.50 12.05
C PHE A 119 -13.87 -8.45 12.91
N ASP A 120 -14.19 -9.65 12.42
CA ASP A 120 -14.77 -10.73 13.24
C ASP A 120 -13.77 -11.86 13.45
N GLY A 121 -13.75 -12.39 14.67
CA GLY A 121 -12.96 -13.57 15.02
C GLY A 121 -11.45 -13.30 15.08
N PRO A 122 -10.66 -14.36 15.35
CA PRO A 122 -9.20 -14.24 15.35
C PRO A 122 -8.68 -14.00 13.93
N ALA A 123 -7.61 -13.21 13.82
CA ALA A 123 -6.90 -13.06 12.55
C ALA A 123 -6.38 -14.43 12.07
N ASN A 124 -6.73 -14.81 10.84
CA ASN A 124 -6.32 -16.08 10.23
C ASN A 124 -5.27 -15.90 9.13
N TYR A 125 -4.57 -14.77 9.12
CA TYR A 125 -3.43 -14.54 8.23
C TYR A 125 -2.31 -15.54 8.52
N SER A 126 -1.98 -16.36 7.52
CA SER A 126 -0.79 -17.21 7.52
C SER A 126 0.14 -16.71 6.42
N PRO A 127 1.35 -16.23 6.76
CA PRO A 127 2.34 -15.76 5.80
C PRO A 127 2.99 -16.88 4.98
#